data_AF-A0A6J4ID21-F1
#
_entry.id   AF-A0A6J4ID21-F1
#
_cell.length_a   1.000
_cell.length_b   1.000
_cell.length_c   1.000
_cell.angle_alpha   90.00
_cell.angle_beta   90.00
_cell.angle_gamma   90.00
#
_symmetry.space_group_name_H-M   'P 1'
#
loop_
_entity.id
_entity.type
_entity.pdbx_description
1 polymer ?
#
loop_
_entity_poly.entity_id
_entity_poly.type
_entity_poly.pdbx_seq_one_letter_code
_entity_poly.pdbx_strand_id
1 'polypeptide(L)'
;MVGKPSHVYIMGHSMGGHVTAVAIEKWPQAFDGALPLCGVTGDSELFDYFQDSYLLAETLVGKTPVVPTPTNYTAEVWPQTKALLGPNFPVTLNVNGEKLKEAIENLTGGERPIFDEAFNRAGGGDFLFARGSATTGAGRTNANTVYQLDDFRGLTAEERALNDSIVRVQPNLAARYPAGGLNKQPSPRVNGTLEMPVLSLHTLGDPFVPFSMQQIHARRAAAKGTSELLVTRAIRDVGHCGFSLDEQSRAFDDLVRWVEHGVKPAGDDILDRETVASRDFGCAFTFPDRTGLPACNRPAGAGSGGGAPGGAGV
;
A
#
# COMPACT_ATOMS: atom_id res chain seq x y z
N MET A 1 27.90 32.98 6.19
CA MET A 1 28.18 31.62 5.69
C MET A 1 27.10 30.71 6.23
N VAL A 2 26.48 29.89 5.37
CA VAL A 2 25.58 28.82 5.81
C VAL A 2 26.46 27.60 6.09
N GLY A 3 26.42 27.05 7.31
CA GLY A 3 27.19 25.86 7.67
C GLY A 3 26.65 24.60 6.99
N LYS A 4 27.49 23.56 6.85
CA LYS A 4 27.02 22.24 6.39
C LYS A 4 26.13 21.64 7.49
N PRO A 5 24.90 21.18 7.18
CA PRO A 5 24.04 20.52 8.16
C PRO A 5 24.73 19.26 8.71
N SER A 6 24.50 18.96 10.00
CA SER A 6 25.02 17.74 10.63
C SER A 6 24.22 16.50 10.23
N HIS A 7 22.92 16.67 9.98
CA HIS A 7 22.02 15.64 9.50
C HIS A 7 21.09 16.19 8.40
N VAL A 8 20.75 15.36 7.43
CA VAL A 8 19.80 15.65 6.35
C VAL A 8 18.73 14.57 6.33
N TYR A 9 17.48 14.97 6.53
CA TYR A 9 16.32 14.08 6.50
C TYR A 9 15.47 14.35 5.26
N ILE A 10 14.78 13.32 4.77
CA ILE A 10 13.81 13.44 3.68
C ILE A 10 12.48 12.77 4.05
N MET A 11 11.39 13.46 3.75
CA MET A 11 10.02 13.02 4.06
C MET A 11 9.09 13.44 2.93
N GLY A 12 8.06 12.65 2.68
CA GLY A 12 7.05 13.00 1.67
C GLY A 12 5.81 12.11 1.75
N HIS A 13 4.66 12.70 1.40
CA HIS A 13 3.38 11.99 1.31
C HIS A 13 3.10 11.54 -0.12
N SER A 14 2.42 10.40 -0.26
CA SER A 14 1.86 9.91 -1.53
C SER A 14 2.98 9.72 -2.56
N MET A 15 2.89 10.37 -3.73
CA MET A 15 3.98 10.45 -4.70
C MET A 15 5.28 10.96 -4.06
N GLY A 16 5.22 11.89 -3.11
CA GLY A 16 6.37 12.34 -2.32
C GLY A 16 7.01 11.21 -1.52
N GLY A 17 6.23 10.28 -0.98
CA GLY A 17 6.75 9.10 -0.27
C GLY A 17 7.47 8.12 -1.21
N HIS A 18 6.96 7.98 -2.44
CA HIS A 18 7.67 7.25 -3.49
C HIS A 18 8.98 7.95 -3.88
N VAL A 19 8.95 9.28 -4.08
CA VAL A 19 10.15 10.09 -4.36
C VAL A 19 11.17 9.96 -3.23
N THR A 20 10.74 9.98 -1.97
CA THR A 20 11.59 9.75 -0.80
C THR A 20 12.30 8.39 -0.90
N ALA A 21 11.56 7.31 -1.13
CA ALA A 21 12.12 5.95 -1.23
C ALA A 21 13.09 5.80 -2.42
N VAL A 22 12.77 6.39 -3.58
CA VAL A 22 13.65 6.38 -4.75
C VAL A 22 14.91 7.21 -4.50
N ALA A 23 14.77 8.38 -3.89
CA ALA A 23 15.88 9.31 -3.67
C ALA A 23 16.94 8.71 -2.73
N ILE A 24 16.52 8.05 -1.65
CA ILE A 24 17.46 7.45 -0.69
C ILE A 24 18.24 6.27 -1.25
N GLU A 25 17.64 5.46 -2.13
CA GLU A 25 18.39 4.38 -2.79
C GLU A 25 19.29 4.90 -3.91
N LYS A 26 18.90 6.01 -4.55
CA LYS A 26 19.66 6.58 -5.65
C LYS A 26 20.85 7.42 -5.18
N TRP A 27 20.68 8.13 -4.08
CA TRP A 27 21.67 9.04 -3.49
C TRP A 27 21.79 8.80 -1.99
N PRO A 28 22.22 7.59 -1.57
CA PRO A 28 22.19 7.22 -0.16
C PRO A 28 23.08 8.11 0.72
N GLN A 29 24.14 8.67 0.15
CA GLN A 29 25.07 9.56 0.85
C GLN A 29 24.55 11.00 1.03
N ALA A 30 23.35 11.30 0.54
CA ALA A 30 22.74 12.63 0.67
C ALA A 30 21.81 12.75 1.89
N PHE A 31 21.45 11.64 2.54
CA PHE A 31 20.46 11.59 3.62
C PHE A 31 20.94 10.69 4.76
N ASP A 32 20.63 11.10 5.98
CA ASP A 32 20.92 10.35 7.20
C ASP A 32 19.70 9.56 7.69
N GLY A 33 18.49 9.91 7.25
CA GLY A 33 17.26 9.18 7.54
C GLY A 33 16.09 9.58 6.65
N ALA A 34 15.12 8.69 6.51
CA ALA A 34 13.96 8.90 5.65
C ALA A 34 12.62 8.51 6.26
N LEU A 35 11.60 9.31 5.95
CA LEU A 35 10.21 9.12 6.37
C LEU A 35 9.27 9.11 5.15
N PRO A 36 9.27 8.03 4.33
CA PRO A 36 8.28 7.88 3.28
C PRO A 36 6.89 7.63 3.90
N LEU A 37 5.91 8.45 3.52
CA LEU A 37 4.53 8.31 3.96
C LEU A 37 3.66 7.89 2.78
N CYS A 38 2.87 6.84 2.97
CA CYS A 38 1.88 6.31 2.02
C CYS A 38 2.42 6.12 0.58
N GLY A 39 3.73 5.87 0.45
CA GLY A 39 4.43 5.88 -0.82
C GLY A 39 4.14 4.62 -1.67
N VAL A 40 4.24 4.76 -2.98
CA VAL A 40 4.18 3.64 -3.95
C VAL A 40 5.50 2.85 -3.90
N THR A 41 5.87 2.28 -2.76
CA THR A 41 7.17 1.61 -2.57
C THR A 41 7.26 0.24 -3.24
N GLY A 42 6.15 -0.25 -3.81
CA GLY A 42 6.12 -1.36 -4.75
C GLY A 42 6.31 -0.96 -6.22
N ASP A 43 6.41 0.34 -6.55
CA ASP A 43 6.63 0.88 -7.91
C ASP A 43 5.68 0.34 -9.00
N SER A 44 6.19 -0.47 -9.94
CA SER A 44 5.44 -0.95 -11.10
C SER A 44 4.33 -1.93 -10.71
N GLU A 45 4.48 -2.60 -9.57
CA GLU A 45 3.52 -3.54 -9.00
C GLU A 45 2.17 -2.88 -8.69
N LEU A 46 2.14 -1.55 -8.47
CA LEU A 46 0.88 -0.81 -8.36
C LEU A 46 0.03 -0.95 -9.63
N PHE A 47 0.67 -0.83 -10.80
CA PHE A 47 -0.01 -0.89 -12.08
C PHE A 47 -0.39 -2.32 -12.46
N ASP A 48 0.36 -3.31 -11.99
CA ASP A 48 -0.03 -4.72 -12.08
C ASP A 48 -1.32 -4.97 -11.29
N TYR A 49 -1.39 -4.48 -10.06
CA TYR A 49 -2.61 -4.54 -9.24
C TYR A 49 -3.82 -3.85 -9.91
N PHE A 50 -3.62 -2.69 -10.53
CA PHE A 50 -4.69 -2.04 -11.29
C PHE A 50 -5.17 -2.88 -12.48
N GLN A 51 -4.25 -3.55 -13.17
CA GLN A 51 -4.60 -4.49 -14.23
C GLN A 51 -5.35 -5.70 -13.66
N ASP A 52 -4.86 -6.29 -12.57
CA ASP A 52 -5.49 -7.39 -11.86
C ASP A 52 -6.93 -7.08 -11.48
N SER A 53 -7.18 -5.87 -10.97
CA SER A 53 -8.51 -5.39 -10.57
C SER A 53 -9.50 -5.40 -11.73
N TYR A 54 -9.09 -4.93 -12.92
CA TYR A 54 -9.92 -4.97 -14.12
C TYR A 54 -10.17 -6.40 -14.61
N LEU A 55 -9.10 -7.21 -14.69
CA LEU A 55 -9.19 -8.59 -15.16
C LEU A 55 -10.11 -9.43 -14.27
N LEU A 56 -10.01 -9.28 -12.95
CA LEU A 56 -10.89 -9.91 -11.98
C LEU A 56 -12.35 -9.47 -12.16
N ALA A 57 -12.60 -8.15 -12.18
CA ALA A 57 -13.95 -7.62 -12.24
C ALA A 57 -14.72 -8.12 -13.48
N GLU A 58 -14.12 -8.07 -14.66
CA GLU A 58 -14.73 -8.58 -15.90
C GLU A 58 -14.95 -10.10 -15.84
N THR A 59 -13.93 -10.86 -15.39
CA THR A 59 -14.00 -12.33 -15.35
C THR A 59 -15.09 -12.82 -14.39
N LEU A 60 -15.17 -12.22 -13.20
CA LEU A 60 -16.15 -12.59 -12.18
C LEU A 60 -17.60 -12.34 -12.63
N VAL A 61 -17.84 -11.37 -13.50
CA VAL A 61 -19.18 -11.13 -14.08
C VAL A 61 -19.43 -11.91 -15.38
N GLY A 62 -18.55 -12.87 -15.70
CA GLY A 62 -18.68 -13.76 -16.85
C GLY A 62 -18.31 -13.13 -18.20
N LYS A 63 -17.63 -11.98 -18.20
CA LYS A 63 -17.08 -11.36 -19.41
C LYS A 63 -15.65 -11.86 -19.65
N THR A 64 -15.22 -11.82 -20.91
CA THR A 64 -13.81 -12.00 -21.27
C THR A 64 -13.14 -10.62 -21.29
N PRO A 65 -12.18 -10.33 -20.40
CA PRO A 65 -11.50 -9.04 -20.38
C PRO A 65 -10.75 -8.77 -21.69
N VAL A 66 -10.74 -7.51 -22.14
CA VAL A 66 -9.99 -7.07 -23.33
C VAL A 66 -8.65 -6.46 -22.90
N VAL A 67 -7.57 -6.86 -23.58
CA VAL A 67 -6.20 -6.39 -23.28
C VAL A 67 -5.54 -5.87 -24.57
N PRO A 68 -5.13 -4.59 -24.66
CA PRO A 68 -5.31 -3.53 -23.65
C PRO A 68 -6.79 -3.14 -23.48
N THR A 69 -7.12 -2.50 -22.36
CA THR A 69 -8.49 -2.04 -22.08
C THR A 69 -9.02 -1.14 -23.19
N PRO A 70 -10.31 -1.26 -23.56
CA PRO A 70 -10.85 -0.50 -24.68
C PRO A 70 -10.99 0.98 -24.34
N THR A 71 -11.00 1.84 -25.36
CA THR A 71 -11.04 3.31 -25.18
C THR A 71 -12.33 3.81 -24.53
N ASN A 72 -13.43 3.08 -24.67
CA ASN A 72 -14.71 3.34 -24.02
C ASN A 72 -14.81 2.73 -22.60
N TYR A 73 -13.71 2.24 -22.02
CA TYR A 73 -13.73 1.51 -20.74
C TYR A 73 -14.47 2.26 -19.62
N THR A 74 -14.09 3.49 -19.33
CA THR A 74 -14.68 4.28 -18.24
C THR A 74 -16.14 4.67 -18.53
N ALA A 75 -16.48 4.87 -19.80
CA ALA A 75 -17.80 5.36 -20.21
C ALA A 75 -18.85 4.25 -20.32
N GLU A 76 -18.44 3.03 -20.69
CA GLU A 76 -19.36 1.95 -21.04
C GLU A 76 -19.05 0.63 -20.31
N VAL A 77 -17.81 0.14 -20.41
CA VAL A 77 -17.45 -1.19 -19.89
C VAL A 77 -17.56 -1.24 -18.37
N TRP A 78 -16.93 -0.30 -17.65
CA TRP A 78 -16.97 -0.27 -16.20
C TRP A 78 -18.40 -0.10 -15.65
N PRO A 79 -19.22 0.88 -16.10
CA PRO A 79 -20.60 0.99 -15.63
C PRO A 79 -21.43 -0.29 -15.77
N GLN A 80 -21.26 -1.03 -16.87
CA GLN A 80 -21.95 -2.31 -17.08
C GLN A 80 -21.45 -3.39 -16.12
N THR A 81 -20.13 -3.50 -15.92
CA THR A 81 -19.52 -4.48 -15.01
C THR A 81 -19.87 -4.18 -13.56
N LYS A 82 -19.82 -2.91 -13.17
CA LYS A 82 -20.27 -2.41 -11.86
C LYS A 82 -21.70 -2.84 -11.54
N ALA A 83 -22.62 -2.68 -12.49
CA ALA A 83 -24.02 -3.07 -12.31
C ALA A 83 -24.21 -4.59 -12.11
N LEU A 84 -23.27 -5.41 -12.59
CA LEU A 84 -23.28 -6.87 -12.44
C LEU A 84 -22.60 -7.35 -11.15
N LEU A 85 -21.89 -6.49 -10.43
CA LEU A 85 -21.25 -6.81 -9.15
C LEU A 85 -22.16 -6.57 -7.93
N GLY A 86 -23.28 -5.86 -8.12
CA GLY A 86 -24.27 -5.66 -7.08
C GLY A 86 -25.21 -4.50 -7.39
N PRO A 87 -26.36 -4.44 -6.69
CA PRO A 87 -27.34 -3.38 -6.90
C PRO A 87 -26.83 -1.98 -6.51
N ASN A 88 -25.82 -1.90 -5.64
CA ASN A 88 -25.22 -0.63 -5.21
C ASN A 88 -23.73 -0.80 -4.88
N PHE A 89 -22.91 -1.13 -5.88
CA PHE A 89 -21.46 -1.27 -5.70
C PHE A 89 -20.80 0.06 -5.26
N PRO A 90 -19.92 0.07 -4.25
CA PRO A 90 -19.32 -1.08 -3.56
C PRO A 90 -20.03 -1.47 -2.24
N VAL A 91 -21.18 -0.86 -1.90
CA VAL A 91 -21.83 -1.00 -0.59
C VAL A 91 -22.72 -2.23 -0.48
N THR A 92 -23.52 -2.49 -1.51
CA THR A 92 -24.41 -3.65 -1.58
C THR A 92 -23.98 -4.50 -2.77
N LEU A 93 -23.34 -5.61 -2.44
CA LEU A 93 -22.72 -6.53 -3.38
C LEU A 93 -23.61 -7.76 -3.59
N ASN A 94 -23.49 -8.39 -4.75
CA ASN A 94 -23.94 -9.76 -4.92
C ASN A 94 -22.75 -10.72 -4.71
N VAL A 95 -22.95 -12.02 -4.92
CA VAL A 95 -21.89 -13.03 -4.73
C VAL A 95 -20.60 -12.75 -5.52
N ASN A 96 -20.69 -12.15 -6.71
CA ASN A 96 -19.51 -11.81 -7.52
C ASN A 96 -18.85 -10.52 -7.02
N GLY A 97 -19.63 -9.55 -6.54
CA GLY A 97 -19.12 -8.38 -5.86
C GLY A 97 -18.34 -8.72 -4.60
N GLU A 98 -18.86 -9.65 -3.77
CA GLU A 98 -18.16 -10.14 -2.58
C GLU A 98 -16.85 -10.84 -2.96
N LYS A 99 -16.86 -11.72 -3.97
CA LYS A 99 -15.62 -12.32 -4.49
C LYS A 99 -14.59 -11.30 -4.96
N LEU A 100 -15.04 -10.24 -5.63
CA LEU A 100 -14.14 -9.16 -6.05
C LEU A 100 -13.54 -8.45 -4.83
N LYS A 101 -14.37 -8.14 -3.82
CA LYS A 101 -13.93 -7.51 -2.58
C LYS A 101 -12.85 -8.36 -1.88
N GLU A 102 -13.08 -9.66 -1.70
CA GLU A 102 -12.11 -10.61 -1.10
C GLU A 102 -10.80 -10.68 -1.90
N ALA A 103 -10.89 -10.74 -3.24
CA ALA A 103 -9.71 -10.75 -4.10
C ALA A 103 -8.91 -9.45 -3.99
N ILE A 104 -9.60 -8.30 -3.95
CA ILE A 104 -8.96 -7.00 -3.74
C ILE A 104 -8.32 -6.93 -2.35
N GLU A 105 -8.95 -7.45 -1.30
CA GLU A 105 -8.34 -7.49 0.03
C GLU A 105 -6.99 -8.21 0.01
N ASN A 106 -6.98 -9.42 -0.57
CA ASN A 106 -5.78 -10.24 -0.73
C ASN A 106 -4.69 -9.55 -1.57
N LEU A 107 -5.05 -8.93 -2.70
CA LEU A 107 -4.10 -8.21 -3.55
C LEU A 107 -3.53 -6.94 -2.87
N THR A 108 -4.28 -6.35 -1.95
CA THR A 108 -3.96 -5.05 -1.34
C THR A 108 -3.29 -5.14 0.02
N GLY A 109 -3.12 -6.33 0.59
CA GLY A 109 -2.41 -6.51 1.86
C GLY A 109 -2.75 -7.79 2.62
N GLY A 110 -3.76 -8.54 2.18
CA GLY A 110 -4.34 -9.65 2.95
C GLY A 110 -5.45 -9.17 3.89
N GLU A 111 -6.10 -10.14 4.55
CA GLU A 111 -7.09 -9.90 5.61
C GLU A 111 -6.51 -8.93 6.63
N ARG A 112 -7.23 -7.85 6.91
CA ARG A 112 -6.78 -6.82 7.86
C ARG A 112 -7.96 -6.05 8.45
N PRO A 113 -7.82 -5.48 9.66
CA PRO A 113 -8.86 -4.63 10.21
C PRO A 113 -9.12 -3.45 9.28
N ILE A 114 -10.36 -2.94 9.35
CA ILE A 114 -10.86 -1.75 8.67
C ILE A 114 -10.99 -1.83 7.13
N PHE A 115 -10.66 -2.97 6.50
CA PHE A 115 -10.75 -3.11 5.04
C PHE A 115 -12.19 -2.94 4.55
N ASP A 116 -13.14 -3.62 5.17
CA ASP A 116 -14.57 -3.54 4.84
C ASP A 116 -15.12 -2.10 4.90
N GLU A 117 -14.81 -1.39 5.98
CA GLU A 117 -15.21 0.00 6.19
C GLU A 117 -14.60 0.94 5.15
N ALA A 118 -13.43 0.59 4.60
CA ALA A 118 -12.78 1.34 3.55
C ALA A 118 -13.34 0.99 2.17
N PHE A 119 -13.47 -0.29 1.85
CA PHE A 119 -13.97 -0.79 0.57
C PHE A 119 -15.37 -0.27 0.27
N ASN A 120 -16.24 -0.26 1.27
CA ASN A 120 -17.64 0.16 1.15
C ASN A 120 -17.83 1.66 0.93
N ARG A 121 -16.76 2.48 0.86
CA ARG A 121 -16.87 3.92 0.58
C ARG A 121 -16.72 4.19 -0.91
N ALA A 122 -17.28 5.31 -1.38
CA ALA A 122 -17.09 5.74 -2.77
C ALA A 122 -15.60 6.00 -3.11
N GLY A 123 -14.80 6.42 -2.14
CA GLY A 123 -13.34 6.54 -2.26
C GLY A 123 -12.59 5.20 -2.11
N GLY A 124 -13.31 4.10 -1.91
CA GLY A 124 -12.81 2.75 -1.69
C GLY A 124 -12.89 1.88 -2.94
N GLY A 125 -13.72 0.83 -2.89
CA GLY A 125 -13.79 -0.24 -3.90
C GLY A 125 -14.17 0.20 -5.31
N ASP A 126 -14.82 1.36 -5.48
CA ASP A 126 -15.18 1.94 -6.79
C ASP A 126 -14.14 2.93 -7.32
N PHE A 127 -13.26 3.45 -6.45
CA PHE A 127 -12.43 4.60 -6.77
C PHE A 127 -11.42 4.32 -7.88
N LEU A 128 -10.72 3.18 -7.83
CA LEU A 128 -9.75 2.79 -8.87
C LEU A 128 -10.39 2.63 -10.25
N PHE A 129 -11.64 2.18 -10.31
CA PHE A 129 -12.37 1.93 -11.55
C PHE A 129 -12.96 3.23 -12.10
N ALA A 130 -13.63 4.02 -11.25
CA ALA A 130 -14.23 5.30 -11.60
C ALA A 130 -13.20 6.33 -12.08
N ARG A 131 -11.94 6.23 -11.62
CA ARG A 131 -10.81 7.06 -12.08
C ARG A 131 -10.15 6.56 -13.36
N GLY A 132 -10.56 5.41 -13.90
CA GLY A 132 -9.92 4.77 -15.06
C GLY A 132 -8.51 4.25 -14.77
N SER A 133 -8.15 4.04 -13.51
CA SER A 133 -6.84 3.52 -13.13
C SER A 133 -6.75 2.01 -13.29
N ALA A 134 -7.84 1.29 -12.95
CA ALA A 134 -8.02 -0.14 -13.15
C ALA A 134 -8.08 -0.46 -14.66
N THR A 135 -6.92 -0.50 -15.31
CA THR A 135 -6.77 -0.67 -16.75
C THR A 135 -5.63 -1.64 -17.05
N THR A 136 -5.61 -2.19 -18.27
CA THR A 136 -4.49 -3.01 -18.75
C THR A 136 -3.66 -2.21 -19.74
N GLY A 137 -2.37 -2.53 -19.86
CA GLY A 137 -1.50 -1.75 -20.74
C GLY A 137 -0.07 -2.27 -20.83
N ALA A 138 0.70 -1.64 -21.72
CA ALA A 138 2.09 -2.01 -21.95
C ALA A 138 2.90 -1.91 -20.65
N GLY A 139 3.66 -2.97 -20.36
CA GLY A 139 4.52 -3.04 -19.17
C GLY A 139 3.85 -3.57 -17.90
N ARG A 140 2.51 -3.69 -17.86
CA ARG A 140 1.76 -4.33 -16.77
C ARG A 140 1.71 -5.85 -16.96
N THR A 141 1.61 -6.60 -15.87
CA THR A 141 1.53 -8.07 -15.89
C THR A 141 0.70 -8.63 -14.75
N ASN A 142 0.14 -9.81 -14.98
CA ASN A 142 -0.43 -10.69 -13.96
C ASN A 142 0.06 -12.13 -14.12
N ALA A 143 1.21 -12.32 -14.78
CA ALA A 143 1.71 -13.64 -15.18
C ALA A 143 1.92 -14.58 -13.97
N ASN A 144 2.27 -14.00 -12.82
CA ASN A 144 2.55 -14.73 -11.58
C ASN A 144 1.56 -14.39 -10.46
N THR A 145 0.49 -13.65 -10.75
CA THR A 145 -0.52 -13.30 -9.74
C THR A 145 -1.38 -14.53 -9.44
N VAL A 146 -1.53 -14.87 -8.17
CA VAL A 146 -2.49 -15.87 -7.72
C VAL A 146 -3.67 -15.14 -7.09
N TYR A 147 -4.87 -15.37 -7.61
CA TYR A 147 -6.09 -14.75 -7.10
C TYR A 147 -6.72 -15.65 -6.03
N GLN A 148 -6.80 -15.14 -4.80
CA GLN A 148 -7.52 -15.74 -3.68
C GLN A 148 -8.87 -15.06 -3.49
N LEU A 149 -9.85 -15.82 -3.02
CA LEU A 149 -11.20 -15.39 -2.66
C LEU A 149 -11.46 -15.59 -1.15
N ASP A 150 -10.45 -15.99 -0.39
CA ASP A 150 -10.48 -16.18 1.06
C ASP A 150 -9.11 -15.94 1.71
N ASP A 151 -9.03 -16.08 3.04
CA ASP A 151 -7.78 -15.95 3.80
C ASP A 151 -6.96 -17.27 3.88
N PHE A 152 -7.41 -18.35 3.24
CA PHE A 152 -6.74 -19.64 3.29
C PHE A 152 -5.48 -19.64 2.41
N ARG A 153 -4.47 -20.43 2.80
CA ARG A 153 -3.19 -20.51 2.05
C ARG A 153 -3.26 -21.39 0.80
N GLY A 154 -4.16 -22.37 0.80
CA GLY A 154 -4.34 -23.25 -0.35
C GLY A 154 -5.36 -22.68 -1.33
N LEU A 155 -5.34 -23.16 -2.57
CA LEU A 155 -6.41 -22.86 -3.51
C LEU A 155 -7.57 -23.84 -3.29
N THR A 156 -8.78 -23.32 -3.23
CA THR A 156 -10.02 -24.07 -3.41
C THR A 156 -10.16 -24.51 -4.87
N ALA A 157 -11.16 -25.36 -5.17
CA ALA A 157 -11.46 -25.73 -6.55
C ALA A 157 -11.96 -24.53 -7.37
N GLU A 158 -12.69 -23.62 -6.72
CA GLU A 158 -13.17 -22.39 -7.34
C GLU A 158 -12.03 -21.42 -7.66
N GLU A 159 -11.11 -21.19 -6.74
CA GLU A 159 -9.96 -20.31 -6.99
C GLU A 159 -9.04 -20.88 -8.07
N ARG A 160 -8.84 -22.21 -8.13
CA ARG A 160 -8.15 -22.83 -9.27
C ARG A 160 -8.84 -22.52 -10.59
N ALA A 161 -10.15 -22.73 -10.67
CA ALA A 161 -10.92 -22.44 -11.88
C ALA A 161 -10.86 -20.96 -12.26
N LEU A 162 -10.93 -20.05 -11.29
CA LEU A 162 -10.76 -18.61 -11.50
C LEU A 162 -9.38 -18.29 -12.07
N ASN A 163 -8.31 -18.78 -11.44
CA ASN A 163 -6.94 -18.56 -11.88
C ASN A 163 -6.64 -19.14 -13.27
N ASP A 164 -7.28 -20.25 -13.63
CA ASP A 164 -7.20 -20.87 -14.95
C ASP A 164 -7.98 -20.09 -16.01
N SER A 165 -9.08 -19.42 -15.64
CA SER A 165 -9.93 -18.64 -16.55
C SER A 165 -9.43 -17.23 -16.84
N ILE A 166 -8.70 -16.60 -15.91
CA ILE A 166 -8.26 -15.21 -16.06
C ILE A 166 -7.17 -15.11 -17.13
N VAL A 167 -7.35 -14.13 -18.04
CA VAL A 167 -6.36 -13.81 -19.07
C VAL A 167 -5.01 -13.47 -18.43
N ARG A 168 -3.94 -14.16 -18.88
CA ARG A 168 -2.57 -13.91 -18.44
C ARG A 168 -1.83 -13.00 -19.41
N VAL A 169 -1.31 -11.90 -18.90
CA VAL A 169 -0.63 -10.84 -19.65
C VAL A 169 0.84 -10.79 -19.22
N GLN A 170 1.73 -11.00 -20.18
CA GLN A 170 3.18 -10.83 -19.98
C GLN A 170 3.58 -9.36 -20.12
N PRO A 171 4.57 -8.87 -19.35
CA PRO A 171 4.96 -7.48 -19.43
C PRO A 171 5.81 -7.22 -20.68
N ASN A 172 5.52 -6.14 -21.40
CA ASN A 172 6.49 -5.56 -22.31
C ASN A 172 7.61 -4.89 -21.49
N LEU A 173 8.77 -5.55 -21.39
CA LEU A 173 9.88 -5.08 -20.57
C LEU A 173 10.45 -3.73 -20.98
N ALA A 174 10.41 -3.38 -22.27
CA ALA A 174 10.88 -2.07 -22.73
C ALA A 174 9.95 -0.93 -22.30
N ALA A 175 8.65 -1.21 -22.16
CA ALA A 175 7.68 -0.27 -21.62
C ALA A 175 7.71 -0.21 -20.09
N ARG A 176 7.94 -1.35 -19.43
CA ARG A 176 8.02 -1.46 -17.97
C ARG A 176 9.30 -0.82 -17.41
N TYR A 177 10.43 -1.07 -18.07
CA TYR A 177 11.76 -0.62 -17.64
C TYR A 177 12.49 0.08 -18.79
N PRO A 178 12.00 1.24 -19.24
CA PRO A 178 12.61 1.97 -20.33
C PRO A 178 14.04 2.40 -19.99
N ALA A 179 14.95 2.25 -20.94
CA ALA A 179 16.32 2.68 -20.74
C ALA A 179 16.41 4.22 -20.55
N GLY A 180 17.30 4.66 -19.68
CA GLY A 180 17.80 6.05 -19.65
C GLY A 180 17.42 6.90 -18.44
N GLY A 181 17.70 6.43 -17.23
CA GLY A 181 17.66 7.25 -16.01
C GLY A 181 16.26 7.65 -15.55
N LEU A 182 16.18 8.40 -14.44
CA LEU A 182 14.91 8.77 -13.80
C LEU A 182 13.97 9.55 -14.72
N ASN A 183 14.49 10.35 -15.65
CA ASN A 183 13.72 11.15 -16.60
C ASN A 183 13.03 10.32 -17.70
N LYS A 184 13.37 9.03 -17.84
CA LYS A 184 12.72 8.12 -18.78
C LYS A 184 11.95 7.00 -18.10
N GLN A 185 12.14 6.80 -16.80
CA GLN A 185 11.48 5.77 -16.01
C GLN A 185 10.12 6.29 -15.50
N PRO A 186 8.97 5.80 -16.02
CA PRO A 186 7.65 6.26 -15.60
C PRO A 186 7.35 5.90 -14.13
N SER A 187 7.97 4.83 -13.62
CA SER A 187 7.94 4.44 -12.21
C SER A 187 9.32 3.95 -11.80
N PRO A 188 10.17 4.84 -11.24
CA PRO A 188 11.48 4.44 -10.74
C PRO A 188 11.35 3.36 -9.66
N ARG A 189 12.21 2.34 -9.76
CA ARG A 189 12.12 1.17 -8.88
C ARG A 189 12.67 1.44 -7.48
N VAL A 190 11.98 0.92 -6.47
CA VAL A 190 12.44 0.87 -5.07
C VAL A 190 12.88 -0.56 -4.75
N ASN A 191 14.17 -0.78 -4.59
CA ASN A 191 14.81 -2.11 -4.54
C ASN A 191 15.03 -2.66 -3.13
N GLY A 192 14.78 -1.86 -2.09
CA GLY A 192 15.12 -2.16 -0.70
C GLY A 192 16.62 -2.07 -0.41
N THR A 193 17.42 -1.34 -1.18
CA THR A 193 18.88 -1.20 -0.95
C THR A 193 19.17 -0.03 0.00
N LEU A 194 18.69 -0.14 1.24
CA LEU A 194 18.76 0.91 2.24
C LEU A 194 20.16 1.00 2.86
N GLU A 195 20.67 2.23 3.03
CA GLU A 195 21.97 2.52 3.68
C GLU A 195 21.81 3.37 4.97
N MET A 196 20.60 3.79 5.29
CA MET A 196 20.25 4.62 6.44
C MET A 196 18.91 4.18 7.05
N PRO A 197 18.60 4.58 8.30
CA PRO A 197 17.29 4.40 8.90
C PRO A 197 16.13 4.92 8.04
N VAL A 198 15.13 4.07 7.83
CA VAL A 198 13.88 4.39 7.14
C VAL A 198 12.70 3.98 8.02
N LEU A 199 11.87 4.96 8.38
CA LEU A 199 10.60 4.73 9.04
C LEU A 199 9.47 5.05 8.07
N SER A 200 8.64 4.07 7.71
CA SER A 200 7.52 4.23 6.79
C SER A 200 6.19 4.25 7.52
N LEU A 201 5.24 5.09 7.09
CA LEU A 201 3.84 5.04 7.53
C LEU A 201 2.93 4.69 6.35
N HIS A 202 1.93 3.84 6.54
CA HIS A 202 0.94 3.55 5.50
C HIS A 202 -0.43 3.27 6.09
N THR A 203 -1.49 3.74 5.42
CA THR A 203 -2.87 3.53 5.86
C THR A 203 -3.38 2.15 5.44
N LEU A 204 -4.21 1.51 6.28
CA LEU A 204 -4.69 0.14 6.01
C LEU A 204 -5.84 0.07 5.01
N GLY A 205 -6.69 1.10 4.93
CA GLY A 205 -7.90 1.05 4.11
C GLY A 205 -7.73 1.55 2.68
N ASP A 206 -6.56 2.01 2.27
CA ASP A 206 -6.35 2.56 0.93
C ASP A 206 -6.35 1.46 -0.15
N PRO A 207 -7.34 1.42 -1.08
CA PRO A 207 -7.34 0.47 -2.18
C PRO A 207 -6.69 1.04 -3.44
N PHE A 208 -6.26 2.29 -3.44
CA PHE A 208 -5.64 2.95 -4.58
C PHE A 208 -4.11 2.83 -4.53
N VAL A 209 -3.48 3.19 -3.41
CA VAL A 209 -2.07 2.85 -3.12
C VAL A 209 -2.06 1.84 -1.98
N PRO A 210 -2.18 0.53 -2.29
CA PRO A 210 -2.48 -0.45 -1.27
C PRO A 210 -1.34 -0.70 -0.29
N PHE A 211 -1.71 -1.22 0.89
CA PHE A 211 -0.77 -1.59 1.94
C PHE A 211 0.29 -2.61 1.48
N SER A 212 -0.05 -3.43 0.48
CA SER A 212 0.87 -4.35 -0.18
C SER A 212 2.11 -3.67 -0.78
N MET A 213 2.07 -2.36 -1.08
CA MET A 213 3.25 -1.58 -1.46
C MET A 213 4.34 -1.64 -0.38
N GLN A 214 3.96 -1.51 0.89
CA GLN A 214 4.91 -1.61 2.01
C GLN A 214 5.40 -3.05 2.21
N GLN A 215 4.52 -4.03 2.04
CA GLN A 215 4.92 -5.44 2.13
C GLN A 215 5.93 -5.81 1.03
N ILE A 216 5.75 -5.30 -0.19
CA ILE A 216 6.72 -5.46 -1.28
C ILE A 216 8.06 -4.82 -0.90
N HIS A 217 8.05 -3.60 -0.37
CA HIS A 217 9.27 -2.93 0.08
C HIS A 217 9.99 -3.70 1.20
N ALA A 218 9.27 -4.19 2.21
CA ALA A 218 9.83 -4.97 3.29
C ALA A 218 10.42 -6.30 2.81
N ARG A 219 9.75 -7.01 1.88
CA ARG A 219 10.30 -8.23 1.26
C ARG A 219 11.56 -7.93 0.45
N ARG A 220 11.59 -6.82 -0.28
CA ARG A 220 12.76 -6.38 -1.05
C ARG A 220 13.92 -6.02 -0.12
N ALA A 221 13.69 -5.30 0.97
CA ALA A 221 14.69 -5.01 1.99
C ALA A 221 15.25 -6.29 2.64
N ALA A 222 14.38 -7.25 2.97
CA ALA A 222 14.79 -8.56 3.48
C ALA A 222 15.69 -9.31 2.48
N ALA A 223 15.28 -9.35 1.20
CA ALA A 223 16.07 -9.97 0.14
C ALA A 223 17.43 -9.27 -0.10
N LYS A 224 17.57 -8.01 0.32
CA LYS A 224 18.83 -7.23 0.27
C LYS A 224 19.62 -7.26 1.58
N GLY A 225 19.09 -7.88 2.64
CA GLY A 225 19.73 -7.90 3.95
C GLY A 225 19.70 -6.55 4.69
N THR A 226 18.77 -5.66 4.33
CA THR A 226 18.67 -4.29 4.88
C THR A 226 17.45 -4.10 5.76
N SER A 227 16.73 -5.18 6.12
CA SER A 227 15.55 -5.13 7.01
C SER A 227 15.81 -4.42 8.33
N GLU A 228 17.04 -4.47 8.84
CA GLU A 228 17.38 -3.78 10.09
C GLU A 228 17.26 -2.26 9.98
N LEU A 229 17.30 -1.70 8.77
CA LEU A 229 17.16 -0.28 8.46
C LEU A 229 15.74 0.13 8.08
N LEU A 230 14.78 -0.79 8.01
CA LEU A 230 13.39 -0.50 7.68
C LEU A 230 12.47 -0.79 8.87
N VAL A 231 11.74 0.23 9.30
CA VAL A 231 10.59 0.11 10.20
C VAL A 231 9.35 0.58 9.44
N THR A 232 8.25 -0.15 9.51
CA THR A 232 6.97 0.26 8.92
C THR A 232 5.90 0.30 10.01
N ARG A 233 5.04 1.31 10.00
CA ARG A 233 3.88 1.41 10.88
C ARG A 233 2.60 1.48 10.07
N ALA A 234 1.65 0.63 10.44
CA ALA A 234 0.30 0.61 9.94
C ALA A 234 -0.56 1.65 10.68
N ILE A 235 -1.29 2.46 9.92
CA ILE A 235 -2.23 3.45 10.45
C ILE A 235 -3.66 3.07 10.04
N ARG A 236 -4.57 3.03 11.01
CA ARG A 236 -6.00 2.83 10.76
C ARG A 236 -6.61 4.10 10.22
N ASP A 237 -6.63 4.19 8.92
CA ASP A 237 -7.41 5.16 8.18
C ASP A 237 -7.93 4.52 6.90
N VAL A 238 -9.12 4.92 6.47
CA VAL A 238 -9.76 4.41 5.26
C VAL A 238 -9.27 5.13 4.00
N GLY A 239 -8.64 6.29 4.15
CA GLY A 239 -8.17 7.11 3.04
C GLY A 239 -6.70 6.89 2.69
N HIS A 240 -6.33 7.35 1.49
CA HIS A 240 -4.93 7.49 1.10
C HIS A 240 -4.26 8.61 1.92
N CYS A 241 -3.15 8.28 2.59
CA CYS A 241 -2.36 9.22 3.38
C CYS A 241 -3.11 9.92 4.54
N GLY A 242 -4.16 9.30 5.07
CA GLY A 242 -4.93 9.81 6.21
C GLY A 242 -4.16 9.74 7.54
N PHE A 243 -3.17 10.61 7.71
CA PHE A 243 -2.36 10.69 8.93
C PHE A 243 -2.71 11.94 9.74
N SER A 244 -2.78 11.81 11.06
CA SER A 244 -2.83 12.95 11.97
C SER A 244 -1.47 13.65 12.02
N LEU A 245 -1.44 14.89 12.51
CA LEU A 245 -0.17 15.57 12.77
C LEU A 245 0.64 14.86 13.86
N ASP A 246 -0.02 14.35 14.90
CA ASP A 246 0.65 13.65 15.99
C ASP A 246 1.31 12.34 15.52
N GLU A 247 0.66 11.59 14.64
CA GLU A 247 1.24 10.37 14.03
C GLU A 247 2.52 10.70 13.25
N GLN A 248 2.49 11.79 12.48
CA GLN A 248 3.63 12.23 11.67
C GLN A 248 4.76 12.79 12.53
N SER A 249 4.46 13.65 13.50
CA SER A 249 5.44 14.23 14.41
C SER A 249 6.12 13.16 15.24
N ARG A 250 5.37 12.21 15.81
CA ARG A 250 5.95 11.08 16.56
C ARG A 250 6.84 10.21 15.68
N ALA A 251 6.42 9.92 14.44
CA ALA A 251 7.25 9.16 13.52
C ALA A 251 8.54 9.93 13.18
N PHE A 252 8.47 11.23 12.94
CA PHE A 252 9.65 12.04 12.67
C PHE A 252 10.60 12.08 13.87
N ASP A 253 10.10 12.34 15.08
CA ASP A 253 10.90 12.35 16.30
C ASP A 253 11.57 10.98 16.55
N ASP A 254 10.85 9.90 16.30
CA ASP A 254 11.36 8.53 16.41
C ASP A 254 12.47 8.23 15.39
N LEU A 255 12.32 8.71 14.15
CA LEU A 255 13.36 8.61 13.13
C LEU A 255 14.61 9.39 13.54
N VAL A 256 14.45 10.63 14.03
CA VAL A 256 15.58 11.45 14.51
C VAL A 256 16.33 10.74 15.63
N ARG A 257 15.63 10.19 16.63
CA ARG A 257 16.27 9.41 17.71
C ARG A 257 16.98 8.17 17.20
N TRP A 258 16.45 7.54 16.15
CA TRP A 258 17.10 6.39 15.55
C TRP A 258 18.40 6.78 14.86
N VAL A 259 18.38 7.83 14.06
CA VAL A 259 19.56 8.34 13.34
C VAL A 259 20.62 8.84 14.30
N GLU A 260 20.24 9.68 15.27
CA GLU A 260 21.20 10.39 16.13
C GLU A 260 21.69 9.56 17.32
N HIS A 261 20.90 8.59 17.76
CA HIS A 261 21.19 7.83 19.00
C HIS A 261 21.16 6.31 18.81
N GLY A 262 20.92 5.81 17.60
CA GLY A 262 20.86 4.37 17.33
C GLY A 262 19.65 3.68 17.95
N VAL A 263 18.66 4.43 18.45
CA VAL A 263 17.47 3.88 19.11
C VAL A 263 16.44 3.50 18.05
N LYS A 264 16.48 2.25 17.58
CA LYS A 264 15.52 1.73 16.60
C LYS A 264 14.08 1.82 17.15
N PRO A 265 13.14 2.48 16.43
CA PRO A 265 11.79 2.64 16.91
C PRO A 265 10.97 1.37 16.69
N ALA A 266 9.90 1.22 17.46
CA ALA A 266 8.94 0.15 17.23
C ALA A 266 8.19 0.36 15.89
N GLY A 267 7.82 -0.75 15.26
CA GLY A 267 6.93 -0.82 14.11
C GLY A 267 6.06 -2.08 14.16
N ASP A 268 5.31 -2.33 13.10
CA ASP A 268 4.44 -3.49 12.96
C ASP A 268 5.13 -4.61 12.16
N ASP A 269 4.83 -5.86 12.49
CA ASP A 269 5.14 -6.98 11.59
C ASP A 269 4.09 -7.02 10.47
N ILE A 270 4.49 -6.52 9.31
CA ILE A 270 3.60 -6.38 8.15
C ILE A 270 3.65 -7.59 7.20
N LEU A 271 4.56 -8.54 7.45
CA LEU A 271 4.78 -9.69 6.58
C LEU A 271 4.17 -10.97 7.15
N ASP A 272 3.98 -11.04 8.46
CA ASP A 272 3.22 -12.10 9.10
C ASP A 272 1.72 -11.92 8.90
N ARG A 273 1.09 -12.89 8.22
CA ARG A 273 -0.33 -12.84 7.85
C ARG A 273 -1.25 -12.81 9.08
N GLU A 274 -0.94 -13.62 10.09
CA GLU A 274 -1.75 -13.72 11.31
C GLU A 274 -1.71 -12.39 12.09
N THR A 275 -0.55 -11.73 12.12
CA THR A 275 -0.39 -10.41 12.72
C THR A 275 -1.19 -9.35 11.96
N VAL A 276 -1.11 -9.32 10.63
CA VAL A 276 -1.85 -8.36 9.78
C VAL A 276 -3.37 -8.54 9.91
N ALA A 277 -3.84 -9.79 9.97
CA ALA A 277 -5.25 -10.14 10.18
C ALA A 277 -5.75 -9.88 11.61
N SER A 278 -4.83 -9.63 12.56
CA SER A 278 -5.23 -9.46 13.96
C SER A 278 -6.15 -8.25 14.14
N ARG A 279 -7.15 -8.43 15.01
CA ARG A 279 -8.15 -7.38 15.32
C ARG A 279 -7.52 -6.05 15.74
N ASP A 280 -6.33 -6.05 16.33
CA ASP A 280 -5.65 -4.86 16.86
C ASP A 280 -4.49 -4.37 15.96
N PHE A 281 -4.30 -4.94 14.77
CA PHE A 281 -3.27 -4.48 13.83
C PHE A 281 -3.43 -2.99 13.48
N GLY A 282 -2.33 -2.25 13.46
CA GLY A 282 -2.29 -0.80 13.24
C GLY A 282 -2.76 0.05 14.44
N CYS A 283 -3.16 -0.54 15.57
CA CYS A 283 -3.58 0.24 16.74
C CYS A 283 -2.44 0.92 17.49
N ALA A 284 -1.25 0.31 17.50
CA ALA A 284 -0.10 0.82 18.25
C ALA A 284 0.28 2.24 17.81
N PHE A 285 0.12 2.56 16.53
CA PHE A 285 0.58 3.82 15.94
C PHE A 285 -0.54 4.72 15.43
N THR A 286 -1.80 4.27 15.44
CA THR A 286 -2.93 5.15 15.13
C THR A 286 -3.24 6.04 16.33
N PHE A 287 -3.29 7.35 16.14
CA PHE A 287 -3.77 8.32 17.12
C PHE A 287 -4.19 9.65 16.44
N PRO A 288 -5.36 10.20 16.76
CA PRO A 288 -6.42 9.64 17.59
C PRO A 288 -7.12 8.46 16.91
N ASP A 289 -7.93 7.72 17.66
CA ASP A 289 -8.85 6.76 17.06
C ASP A 289 -9.76 7.47 16.05
N ARG A 290 -9.96 6.83 14.89
CA ARG A 290 -10.81 7.40 13.84
C ARG A 290 -12.26 7.04 14.11
N THR A 291 -13.13 8.05 14.10
CA THR A 291 -14.57 7.87 14.29
C THR A 291 -15.16 6.94 13.24
N GLY A 292 -15.94 5.95 13.68
CA GLY A 292 -16.63 5.00 12.80
C GLY A 292 -15.76 3.83 12.32
N LEU A 293 -14.55 3.67 12.83
CA LEU A 293 -13.73 2.48 12.63
C LEU A 293 -13.70 1.60 13.90
N PRO A 294 -13.46 0.29 13.76
CA PRO A 294 -13.25 -0.62 14.88
C PRO A 294 -12.27 -0.08 15.92
N ALA A 295 -12.73 -0.03 17.17
CA ALA A 295 -11.96 0.52 18.28
C ALA A 295 -10.69 -0.30 18.57
N CYS A 296 -9.62 0.43 18.84
CA CYS A 296 -8.35 -0.14 19.22
C CYS A 296 -8.36 -0.59 20.69
N ASN A 297 -8.14 -1.88 20.94
CA ASN A 297 -7.97 -2.38 22.30
C ASN A 297 -6.54 -2.12 22.78
N ARG A 298 -6.22 -0.85 23.07
CA ARG A 298 -4.94 -0.52 23.70
C ARG A 298 -5.03 -0.85 25.20
N PRO A 299 -4.13 -1.67 25.76
CA PRO A 299 -4.01 -1.78 27.22
C PRO A 299 -3.82 -0.38 27.82
N ALA A 300 -4.49 -0.10 28.94
CA ALA A 300 -4.35 1.17 29.64
C ALA A 300 -2.87 1.43 29.95
N GLY A 301 -2.28 2.48 29.34
CA GLY A 301 -0.87 2.86 29.51
C GLY A 301 0.01 2.81 28.24
N ALA A 302 -0.45 2.20 27.14
CA ALA A 302 0.32 2.16 25.89
C ALA A 302 0.33 3.49 25.10
N GLY A 303 -0.50 4.47 25.48
CA GLY A 303 -0.68 5.74 24.77
C GLY A 303 0.13 6.94 25.31
N SER A 304 0.90 6.78 26.40
CA SER A 304 1.54 7.90 27.11
C SER A 304 3.08 7.82 27.20
N GLY A 305 3.71 6.91 26.46
CA GLY A 305 5.18 6.76 26.44
C GLY A 305 5.90 7.79 25.56
N GLY A 306 5.71 9.08 25.86
CA GLY A 306 6.31 10.19 25.11
C GLY A 306 5.88 11.54 25.68
N GLY A 307 5.96 11.70 26.99
CA GLY A 307 5.84 13.02 27.59
C GLY A 307 6.97 13.92 27.09
N ALA A 308 6.62 15.00 26.41
CA ALA A 308 7.52 16.12 26.21
C ALA A 308 8.11 16.50 27.58
N PRO A 309 9.44 16.70 27.73
CA PRO A 309 9.96 17.25 28.96
C PRO A 309 9.37 18.65 29.10
N GLY A 310 8.57 18.84 30.16
CA GLY A 310 8.00 20.13 30.51
C GLY A 310 9.10 21.18 30.56
N GLY A 311 8.89 22.27 29.86
CA GLY A 311 9.71 23.46 29.99
C GLY A 311 9.67 23.92 31.44
N ALA A 312 10.78 23.70 32.15
CA ALA A 312 11.06 24.44 33.36
C ALA A 312 11.50 25.83 32.93
N GLY A 313 10.60 26.79 33.06
CA GLY A 313 10.98 28.19 33.14
C GLY A 313 11.70 28.44 34.45
N VAL A 314 12.93 28.96 34.38
CA VAL A 314 13.42 30.17 35.06
C VAL A 314 14.46 30.81 34.14
#